data_AF-A0A351Y4T0-F1
#
_entry.id   AF-A0A351Y4T0-F1
#
_cell.length_a   1.000
_cell.length_b   1.000
_cell.length_c   1.000
_cell.angle_alpha   90.00
_cell.angle_beta   90.00
_cell.angle_gamma   90.00
#
_symmetry.space_group_name_H-M   'P 1'
#
loop_
_entity.id
_entity.type
_entity.pdbx_description
1 polymer ?
#
loop_
_entity_poly.entity_id
_entity_poly.type
_entity_poly.pdbx_seq_one_letter_code
_entity_poly.pdbx_strand_id
1 'polypeptide(L)' 'MAQGKDDAKDYALHFDLTVPFARYVLDWENVLTFPFKRYQIQPVRRGERSQRGRFKEFWQSDIDVIWQDTEK' A
#
# COMPACT_ATOMS: atom_id res chain seq x y z
N MET A 1 -5.06 -19.39 -36.06
CA MET A 1 -4.94 -20.26 -34.86
C MET A 1 -3.61 -19.92 -34.18
N ALA A 2 -3.48 -19.24 -33.04
CA ALA A 2 -4.42 -18.76 -32.04
C ALA A 2 -3.99 -17.36 -31.57
N GLN A 3 -4.95 -16.44 -31.46
CA GLN A 3 -4.87 -15.22 -30.65
C GLN A 3 -5.00 -15.61 -29.17
N GLY A 4 -4.25 -14.95 -28.27
CA GLY A 4 -4.46 -15.09 -26.82
C GLY A 4 -3.20 -14.87 -25.98
N LYS A 5 -2.60 -13.67 -26.03
CA LYS A 5 -1.61 -13.23 -25.04
C LYS A 5 -2.37 -12.33 -24.06
N ASP A 6 -3.26 -12.94 -23.30
CA ASP A 6 -4.17 -12.21 -22.42
C ASP A 6 -3.38 -11.47 -21.35
N ASP A 7 -3.84 -10.25 -21.10
CA ASP A 7 -3.34 -9.22 -20.18
C ASP A 7 -3.24 -9.71 -18.72
N ALA A 8 -2.32 -10.63 -18.44
CA ALA A 8 -2.02 -11.07 -17.08
C ALA A 8 -1.38 -9.91 -16.31
N LYS A 9 -2.22 -9.08 -15.68
CA LYS A 9 -1.78 -8.02 -14.77
C LYS A 9 -0.95 -8.65 -13.65
N ASP A 10 0.28 -8.17 -13.46
CA ASP A 10 1.16 -8.56 -12.37
C ASP A 10 0.59 -8.05 -11.04
N TYR A 11 -0.23 -8.87 -10.41
CA TYR A 11 -0.78 -8.61 -9.09
C TYR A 11 0.10 -9.20 -7.99
N ALA A 12 0.25 -8.45 -6.91
CA ALA A 12 0.86 -8.91 -5.68
C ALA A 12 -0.02 -8.56 -4.48
N LEU A 13 0.08 -9.37 -3.42
CA LEU A 13 -0.57 -9.08 -2.14
C LEU A 13 0.17 -7.93 -1.45
N HIS A 14 -0.53 -7.17 -0.62
CA HIS A 14 0.09 -6.05 0.11
C HIS A 14 1.22 -6.55 1.01
N PHE A 15 2.43 -6.02 0.78
CA PHE A 15 3.61 -6.31 1.61
C PHE A 15 3.66 -5.42 2.86
N ASP A 16 3.26 -4.16 2.72
CA ASP A 16 3.04 -3.17 3.77
C ASP A 16 1.82 -2.28 3.45
N LEU A 17 1.52 -1.33 4.32
CA LEU A 17 0.44 -0.35 4.15
C LEU A 17 0.93 1.05 3.75
N THR A 18 2.24 1.26 3.62
CA THR A 18 2.83 2.57 3.28
C THR A 18 2.89 2.78 1.77
N VAL A 19 3.30 1.77 0.99
CA VAL A 19 3.37 1.89 -0.48
C VAL A 19 1.98 2.10 -1.11
N PRO A 20 0.94 1.32 -0.76
CA PRO A 20 -0.41 1.56 -1.25
C PRO A 20 -0.96 2.94 -0.84
N PHE A 21 -0.58 3.42 0.34
CA PHE A 21 -0.96 4.74 0.82
C PHE A 21 -0.31 5.87 0.04
N ALA A 22 1.01 5.80 -0.20
CA ALA A 22 1.71 6.78 -1.03
C ALA A 22 1.07 6.88 -2.42
N ARG A 23 0.73 5.75 -3.04
CA ARG A 23 -0.02 5.72 -4.31
C ARG A 23 -1.36 6.44 -4.19
N TYR A 24 -2.16 6.13 -3.16
CA TYR A 24 -3.45 6.78 -2.95
C TYR A 24 -3.31 8.31 -2.79
N VAL A 25 -2.32 8.77 -2.03
CA VAL A 25 -2.10 10.21 -1.84
C VAL A 25 -1.74 10.89 -3.17
N LEU A 26 -0.85 10.30 -3.97
CA LEU A 26 -0.44 10.85 -5.27
C LEU A 26 -1.59 10.84 -6.28
N ASP A 27 -2.34 9.73 -6.37
CA ASP A 27 -3.46 9.61 -7.31
C ASP A 27 -4.58 10.63 -7.04
N TRP A 28 -4.71 11.08 -5.79
CA TRP A 28 -5.82 11.93 -5.32
C TRP A 28 -5.36 13.27 -4.72
N GLU A 29 -4.09 13.66 -4.92
CA GLU A 29 -3.50 14.82 -4.25
C GLU A 29 -4.31 16.12 -4.43
N ASN A 30 -4.92 16.29 -5.61
CA ASN A 30 -5.68 17.49 -5.98
C ASN A 30 -7.05 17.59 -5.31
N VAL A 31 -7.55 16.51 -4.69
CA VAL A 31 -8.84 16.49 -4.00
C VAL A 31 -8.71 16.26 -2.50
N LEU A 32 -7.55 15.81 -2.03
CA LEU A 32 -7.29 15.60 -0.60
C LEU A 32 -7.06 16.94 0.10
N THR A 33 -7.55 17.04 1.34
CA THR A 33 -7.27 18.19 2.21
C THR A 33 -6.07 17.89 3.09
N PHE A 34 -5.07 18.78 3.05
CA PHE A 34 -3.87 18.67 3.88
C PHE A 34 -3.97 19.56 5.14
N PRO A 35 -3.44 19.12 6.30
CA PRO A 35 -2.74 17.85 6.51
C PRO A 35 -3.68 16.65 6.46
N PHE A 36 -3.34 15.68 5.63
CA PHE A 36 -4.14 14.47 5.45
C PHE A 36 -3.75 13.45 6.51
N LYS A 37 -4.72 13.07 7.36
CA LYS A 37 -4.52 12.13 8.47
C LYS A 37 -5.26 10.84 8.18
N ARG A 38 -4.60 9.71 8.39
CA ARG A 38 -5.22 8.40 8.22
C ARG A 38 -4.77 7.40 9.27
N TYR A 39 -5.59 6.38 9.47
CA TYR A 39 -5.19 5.12 10.08
C TYR A 39 -5.57 3.98 9.13
N GLN A 40 -4.80 2.89 9.13
CA GLN A 40 -5.17 1.69 8.38
C GLN A 40 -4.76 0.44 9.17
N ILE A 41 -5.73 -0.46 9.33
CA ILE A 41 -5.54 -1.76 9.98
C ILE A 41 -5.95 -2.83 8.97
N GLN A 42 -5.00 -3.62 8.49
CA GLN A 42 -5.23 -4.62 7.44
C GLN A 42 -4.20 -5.77 7.52
N PRO A 43 -4.54 -7.01 7.12
CA PRO A 43 -3.56 -8.06 6.91
C PRO A 43 -2.61 -7.74 5.75
N VAL A 44 -1.32 -8.04 5.95
CA VAL A 44 -0.25 -7.96 4.96
C VAL A 44 0.47 -9.30 4.85
N ARG A 45 1.16 -9.52 3.74
CA ARG A 45 1.84 -10.78 3.44
C ARG A 45 3.29 -10.58 3.04
N ARG A 46 4.18 -11.34 3.68
CA ARG A 46 5.62 -11.32 3.39
C ARG A 46 6.09 -12.72 2.98
N GLY A 47 6.70 -12.80 1.79
CA GLY A 47 7.27 -14.03 1.23
C GLY A 47 8.56 -14.52 1.92
N GLU A 48 8.86 -14.03 3.12
CA GLU A 48 10.06 -14.39 3.86
C GLU A 48 10.05 -15.87 4.28
N ARG A 49 11.24 -16.45 4.47
CA ARG A 49 11.38 -17.77 5.07
C ARG A 49 10.77 -17.73 6.47
N SER A 50 9.96 -18.74 6.80
CA SER A 50 9.35 -18.86 8.13
C SER A 50 10.45 -18.85 9.19
N GLN A 51 10.35 -17.92 10.14
CA GLN A 51 11.19 -17.85 11.32
C GLN A 51 10.30 -17.89 12.56
N ARG A 52 10.85 -18.33 13.70
CA ARG A 52 10.08 -18.37 14.94
C ARG A 52 9.57 -16.96 15.28
N GLY A 53 8.25 -16.82 15.44
CA GLY A 53 7.59 -15.54 15.71
C GLY A 53 7.36 -14.65 14.49
N ARG A 54 7.68 -15.10 13.26
CA ARG A 54 7.34 -14.40 12.01
C ARG A 54 6.36 -15.21 11.19
N PHE A 55 5.16 -14.66 11.03
CA PHE A 55 4.11 -15.23 10.20
C PHE A 55 4.22 -14.69 8.77
N LYS A 56 3.79 -15.49 7.80
CA LYS A 56 3.70 -15.07 6.39
C LYS A 56 2.57 -14.08 6.15
N GLU A 57 1.53 -14.12 6.99
CA GLU A 57 0.41 -13.20 7.02
C GLU A 57 0.21 -12.70 8.45
N PHE A 58 0.10 -11.39 8.62
CA PHE A 58 -0.14 -10.76 9.92
C PHE A 58 -0.79 -9.39 9.74
N TRP A 59 -1.36 -8.84 10.80
CA TRP A 59 -1.99 -7.53 10.78
C TRP A 59 -0.97 -6.41 10.99
N GLN A 60 -1.03 -5.38 10.15
CA GLN A 60 -0.40 -4.10 10.40
C GLN A 60 -1.43 -3.07 10.86
N SER A 61 -0.96 -2.09 11.62
CA SER A 61 -1.74 -0.96 12.12
C SER A 61 -0.89 0.30 11.98
N ASP A 62 -1.14 1.06 10.92
CA ASP A 62 -0.41 2.29 10.61
C ASP A 62 -1.26 3.51 10.97
N ILE A 63 -0.59 4.57 11.42
CA ILE A 63 -1.17 5.89 11.69
C ILE A 63 -0.23 6.91 11.04
N ASP A 64 -0.71 7.64 10.04
CA ASP A 64 0.10 8.56 9.24
C ASP A 64 -0.52 9.96 9.18
N VAL A 65 0.35 10.96 9.04
CA VAL A 65 -0.01 12.33 8.72
C VAL A 65 0.87 12.79 7.55
N ILE A 66 0.24 13.21 6.46
CA ILE A 66 0.93 13.82 5.32
C ILE A 66 0.66 15.32 5.33
N TRP A 67 1.73 16.09 5.21
CA TRP A 67 1.69 17.52 4.95
C TRP A 67 1.95 17.77 3.47
N GLN A 68 1.29 18.79 2.92
CA GLN A 68 1.68 19.35 1.64
C GLN A 68 2.52 20.58 1.96
N ASP A 69 3.77 20.58 1.50
CA ASP A 69 4.61 21.76 1.64
C ASP A 69 4.03 22.84 0.71
N THR A 70 3.33 23.82 1.29
CA THR A 70 3.13 25.10 0.64
C THR A 70 4.46 25.83 0.81
N GLU A 71 5.32 25.83 -0.20
CA GLU A 71 6.60 26.53 -0.10
C GLU A 71 6.42 28.00 0.30
N LYS A 72 7.48 28.55 0.91
CA LYS A 72 7.69 29.97 1.21
C LYS A 72 7.50 30.90 0.01
#